data_AF-A0A944X4B6-F1
#
_entry.id   AF-A0A944X4B6-F1
#
_cell.length_a   1.000
_cell.length_b   1.000
_cell.length_c   1.000
_cell.angle_alpha   90.00
_cell.angle_beta   90.00
_cell.angle_gamma   90.00
#
_symmetry.space_group_name_H-M   'P 1'
#
loop_
_entity.id
_entity.type
_entity.pdbx_description
1 polymer ?
#
loop_
_entity_poly.entity_id
_entity_poly.type
_entity_poly.pdbx_seq_one_letter_code
_entity_poly.pdbx_strand_id
1 'polypeptide(L)'
;MAKQTEWAKNYGLDLIGSKVNRGRLSYTKKLDDNLFQPLLSDVRKTFEKGDGNELGTKLLPGKMQAIHSSSALGANVFQYWKSISDVPTIAAMCGLCKKGSNVSYDIHFEEKYPINDSFGFHPNIDVVIHNKPGSKFQRFAIECKFSEAYGAYKHSGLKKQYLNCDDIWDDIPKLRTFAERISPEDKEFKHLHPAQLVKHILGMKRQFGRGGFRLLYLWYDVLGEQGKCHQDEVSEFAKVAAEDGIKFHSLTYQDLIVKLAKHCRSDHQNYVQYLTERYL
;
A
#
# COMPACT_ATOMS: atom_id res chain seq x y z
N MET A 1 6.97 13.63 8.63
CA MET A 1 5.96 14.34 9.45
C MET A 1 5.90 15.84 9.22
N ALA A 2 6.99 16.62 9.34
CA ALA A 2 6.95 18.09 9.24
C ALA A 2 6.22 18.61 7.99
N LYS A 3 6.59 18.11 6.81
CA LYS A 3 5.93 18.43 5.53
C LYS A 3 4.40 18.22 5.55
N GLN A 4 3.94 17.13 6.17
CA GLN A 4 2.52 16.81 6.25
C GLN A 4 1.77 17.80 7.16
N THR A 5 2.43 18.25 8.23
CA THR A 5 1.91 19.28 9.13
C THR A 5 1.86 20.65 8.45
N GLU A 6 2.89 21.03 7.69
CA GLU A 6 2.88 22.29 6.93
C GLU A 6 1.82 22.30 5.83
N TRP A 7 1.61 21.18 5.13
CA TRP A 7 0.48 21.05 4.21
C TRP A 7 -0.86 21.35 4.90
N ALA A 8 -1.11 20.74 6.06
CA ALA A 8 -2.36 20.96 6.79
C ALA A 8 -2.55 22.43 7.19
N LYS A 9 -1.48 23.11 7.66
CA LYS A 9 -1.50 24.54 8.00
C LYS A 9 -1.80 25.42 6.79
N ASN A 10 -1.14 25.16 5.66
CA ASN A 10 -1.36 25.92 4.41
C ASN A 10 -2.80 25.81 3.90
N TYR A 11 -3.48 24.71 4.23
CA TYR A 11 -4.88 24.47 3.91
C TYR A 11 -5.85 24.90 5.03
N GLY A 12 -5.36 25.54 6.10
CA GLY A 12 -6.19 25.99 7.22
C GLY A 12 -6.82 24.86 8.03
N LEU A 13 -6.22 23.67 8.03
CA LEU A 13 -6.73 22.49 8.72
C LEU A 13 -6.21 22.42 10.16
N ASP A 14 -7.13 22.46 11.12
CA ASP A 14 -6.83 22.17 12.51
C ASP A 14 -6.61 20.68 12.73
N LEU A 15 -5.44 20.33 13.28
CA LEU A 15 -5.11 18.96 13.62
C LEU A 15 -5.44 18.64 15.09
N ILE A 16 -5.96 17.45 15.32
CA ILE A 16 -6.23 16.85 16.64
C ILE A 16 -5.26 15.69 16.90
N GLY A 17 -5.22 15.24 18.15
CA GLY A 17 -4.48 14.05 18.56
C GLY A 17 -5.24 12.76 18.24
N SER A 18 -4.55 11.61 18.28
CA SER A 18 -5.16 10.28 18.08
C SER A 18 -6.23 9.93 19.12
N LYS A 19 -6.24 10.63 20.26
CA LYS A 19 -7.30 10.58 21.28
C LYS A 19 -7.95 11.95 21.47
N VAL A 20 -8.17 12.66 20.37
CA VAL A 20 -8.74 14.01 20.29
C VAL A 20 -7.84 15.07 20.95
N ASN A 21 -7.82 15.12 22.28
CA ASN A 21 -7.06 16.09 23.08
C ASN A 21 -5.71 15.55 23.57
N ARG A 22 -5.35 14.30 23.22
CA ARG A 22 -4.08 13.68 23.62
C ARG A 22 -3.34 13.09 22.43
N GLY A 23 -2.03 13.07 22.54
CA GLY A 23 -1.11 12.63 21.49
C GLY A 23 -0.64 13.80 20.61
N ARG A 24 0.27 13.50 19.68
CA ARG A 24 0.73 14.47 18.69
C ARG A 24 -0.43 14.91 17.80
N LEU A 25 -0.55 16.22 17.55
CA LEU A 25 -1.53 16.78 16.63
C LEU A 25 -1.16 16.38 15.19
N SER A 26 -1.83 15.36 14.68
CA SER A 26 -1.53 14.75 13.38
C SER A 26 -2.73 14.09 12.73
N TYR A 27 -3.95 14.39 13.20
CA TYR A 27 -5.19 13.85 12.66
C TYR A 27 -6.10 15.01 12.24
N THR A 28 -6.73 14.93 11.08
CA THR A 28 -7.77 15.87 10.69
C THR A 28 -9.04 15.64 11.52
N LYS A 29 -9.82 16.70 11.74
CA LYS A 29 -11.10 16.61 12.46
C LYS A 29 -12.12 15.78 11.68
N LYS A 30 -12.21 15.98 10.36
CA LYS A 30 -13.04 15.17 9.47
C LYS A 30 -12.17 14.30 8.57
N LEU A 31 -12.67 13.12 8.22
CA LEU A 31 -12.00 12.21 7.29
C LEU A 31 -11.74 12.88 5.94
N ASP A 32 -12.76 13.54 5.39
CA ASP A 32 -12.73 14.12 4.05
C ASP A 32 -11.70 15.25 3.94
N ASP A 33 -11.32 15.90 5.04
CA ASP A 33 -10.25 16.91 5.05
C ASP A 33 -8.88 16.31 4.70
N ASN A 34 -8.68 15.00 4.85
CA ASN A 34 -7.44 14.31 4.48
C ASN A 34 -7.54 13.58 3.13
N LEU A 35 -8.67 13.72 2.42
CA LEU A 35 -8.92 13.03 1.16
C LEU A 35 -9.05 14.02 -0.01
N PHE A 36 -8.68 13.59 -1.22
CA PHE A 36 -8.93 14.35 -2.44
C PHE A 36 -10.43 14.48 -2.72
N GLN A 37 -11.14 13.37 -2.53
CA GLN A 37 -12.59 13.28 -2.67
C GLN A 37 -13.13 12.32 -1.59
N PRO A 38 -14.39 12.48 -1.15
CA PRO A 38 -15.01 11.56 -0.21
C PRO A 38 -14.90 10.11 -0.69
N LEU A 39 -14.84 9.16 0.24
CA LEU A 39 -14.80 7.74 -0.12
C LEU A 39 -16.06 7.34 -0.92
N LEU A 40 -15.84 6.64 -2.03
CA LEU A 40 -16.90 5.98 -2.78
C LEU A 40 -17.64 4.99 -1.86
N SER A 41 -18.93 4.78 -2.10
CA SER A 41 -19.77 4.00 -1.19
C SER A 41 -19.29 2.57 -0.97
N ASP A 42 -18.73 1.94 -2.01
CA ASP A 42 -18.16 0.59 -1.97
C ASP A 42 -16.80 0.57 -1.27
N VAL A 43 -15.93 1.55 -1.57
CA VAL A 43 -14.62 1.72 -0.92
C VAL A 43 -14.78 2.02 0.58
N ARG A 44 -15.78 2.82 0.97
CA ARG A 44 -16.10 3.05 2.39
C ARG A 44 -16.45 1.74 3.08
N LYS A 45 -17.30 0.92 2.47
CA LYS A 45 -17.73 -0.37 3.04
C LYS A 45 -16.57 -1.35 3.21
N THR A 46 -15.53 -1.30 2.37
CA THR A 46 -14.34 -2.16 2.56
C THR A 46 -13.54 -1.71 3.78
N PHE A 47 -13.30 -0.40 3.96
CA PHE A 47 -12.62 0.12 5.14
C PHE A 47 -13.43 -0.04 6.44
N GLU A 48 -14.77 0.02 6.40
CA GLU A 48 -15.64 -0.28 7.55
C GLU A 48 -15.52 -1.74 8.02
N LYS A 49 -15.31 -2.66 7.09
CA LYS A 49 -15.13 -4.10 7.36
C LYS A 49 -13.67 -4.48 7.60
N GLY A 50 -12.74 -3.56 7.37
CA GLY A 50 -11.31 -3.76 7.56
C GLY A 50 -10.96 -3.99 9.02
N ASP A 51 -9.88 -4.73 9.26
CA ASP A 51 -9.49 -5.13 10.61
C ASP A 51 -8.70 -4.03 11.35
N GLY A 52 -8.40 -2.90 10.69
CA GLY A 52 -7.44 -1.91 11.16
C GLY A 52 -8.03 -0.62 11.74
N ASN A 53 -9.36 -0.49 11.88
CA ASN A 53 -10.02 0.70 12.42
C ASN A 53 -9.70 1.99 11.62
N GLU A 54 -9.70 1.86 10.29
CA GLU A 54 -9.33 2.89 9.33
C GLU A 54 -10.23 4.13 9.43
N LEU A 55 -11.52 3.93 9.69
CA LEU A 55 -12.54 5.00 9.77
C LEU A 55 -12.84 5.45 11.20
N GLY A 56 -12.25 4.81 12.20
CA GLY A 56 -12.41 5.19 13.60
C GLY A 56 -13.80 4.91 14.15
N THR A 57 -14.16 5.67 15.17
CA THR A 57 -15.46 5.58 15.85
C THR A 57 -16.09 6.96 15.96
N LYS A 58 -17.30 7.05 16.51
CA LYS A 58 -17.92 8.35 16.84
C LYS A 58 -17.09 9.20 17.80
N LEU A 59 -16.22 8.59 18.61
CA LEU A 59 -15.47 9.26 19.68
C LEU A 59 -14.00 9.48 19.36
N LEU A 60 -13.42 8.65 18.49
CA LEU A 60 -11.98 8.62 18.22
C LEU A 60 -11.73 8.64 16.71
N PRO A 61 -10.77 9.46 16.24
CA PRO A 61 -10.45 9.53 14.83
C PRO A 61 -9.90 8.19 14.33
N GLY A 62 -10.23 7.86 13.08
CA GLY A 62 -9.71 6.68 12.39
C GLY A 62 -8.27 6.87 11.94
N LYS A 63 -7.60 5.76 11.57
CA LYS A 63 -6.25 5.85 11.02
C LYS A 63 -6.19 6.71 9.76
N MET A 64 -7.22 6.70 8.91
CA MET A 64 -7.27 7.50 7.68
C MET A 64 -7.36 9.01 7.94
N GLN A 65 -7.73 9.45 9.13
CA GLN A 65 -7.65 10.87 9.49
C GLN A 65 -6.22 11.31 9.81
N ALA A 66 -5.30 10.37 10.02
CA ALA A 66 -3.90 10.70 10.22
C ALA A 66 -3.30 11.27 8.92
N ILE A 67 -2.70 12.46 8.99
CA ILE A 67 -2.06 13.11 7.82
C ILE A 67 -0.83 12.35 7.26
N HIS A 68 -0.49 11.23 7.91
CA HIS A 68 0.58 10.31 7.57
C HIS A 68 0.07 8.89 7.30
N SER A 69 -1.23 8.71 7.04
CA SER A 69 -1.84 7.39 6.81
C SER A 69 -1.54 6.83 5.41
N SER A 70 -1.03 5.60 5.36
CA SER A 70 -0.94 4.83 4.10
C SER A 70 -2.30 4.60 3.45
N SER A 71 -3.33 4.24 4.23
CA SER A 71 -4.66 3.98 3.68
C SER A 71 -5.29 5.22 3.05
N ALA A 72 -5.13 6.40 3.68
CA ALA A 72 -5.60 7.66 3.09
C ALA A 72 -4.82 8.01 1.81
N LEU A 73 -3.49 7.82 1.81
CA LEU A 73 -2.66 8.03 0.62
C LEU A 73 -3.03 7.07 -0.52
N GLY A 74 -3.24 5.78 -0.21
CA GLY A 74 -3.72 4.78 -1.17
C GLY A 74 -5.09 5.16 -1.76
N ALA A 75 -6.05 5.55 -0.91
CA ALA A 75 -7.35 6.03 -1.36
C ALA A 75 -7.22 7.26 -2.27
N ASN A 76 -6.41 8.24 -1.87
CA ASN A 76 -6.18 9.46 -2.66
C ASN A 76 -5.55 9.17 -4.01
N VAL A 77 -4.67 8.18 -4.12
CA VAL A 77 -4.01 7.85 -5.39
C VAL A 77 -4.87 6.98 -6.31
N PHE A 78 -5.64 6.03 -5.77
CA PHE A 78 -6.28 5.00 -6.61
C PHE A 78 -7.79 5.20 -6.78
N GLN A 79 -8.48 5.76 -5.79
CA GLN A 79 -9.94 5.88 -5.86
C GLN A 79 -10.38 6.85 -6.98
N TYR A 80 -9.60 7.89 -7.22
CA TYR A 80 -9.87 8.85 -8.30
C TYR A 80 -10.04 8.14 -9.65
N TRP A 81 -9.08 7.28 -10.02
CA TRP A 81 -9.10 6.52 -11.27
C TRP A 81 -10.23 5.52 -11.35
N LYS A 82 -10.61 4.90 -10.23
CA LYS A 82 -11.82 4.08 -10.14
C LYS A 82 -13.07 4.92 -10.42
N SER A 83 -13.18 6.10 -9.83
CA SER A 83 -14.38 6.96 -9.93
C SER A 83 -14.63 7.48 -11.35
N ILE A 84 -13.58 7.64 -12.15
CA ILE A 84 -13.68 8.06 -13.57
C ILE A 84 -13.60 6.88 -14.55
N SER A 85 -13.57 5.64 -14.05
CA SER A 85 -13.46 4.41 -14.86
C SER A 85 -12.22 4.35 -15.77
N ASP A 86 -11.09 4.95 -15.36
CA ASP A 86 -9.81 4.91 -16.09
C ASP A 86 -8.71 4.19 -15.31
N VAL A 87 -9.02 2.95 -14.92
CA VAL A 87 -8.08 2.04 -14.25
C VAL A 87 -6.83 1.71 -15.10
N PRO A 88 -6.93 1.53 -16.44
CA PRO A 88 -5.76 1.32 -17.30
C PRO A 88 -4.66 2.36 -17.15
N THR A 89 -5.00 3.65 -17.06
CA THR A 89 -4.02 4.73 -16.97
C THR A 89 -3.19 4.63 -15.70
N ILE A 90 -3.82 4.49 -14.53
CA ILE A 90 -3.07 4.37 -13.27
C ILE A 90 -2.25 3.09 -13.20
N ALA A 91 -2.76 1.96 -13.69
CA ALA A 91 -2.00 0.72 -13.76
C ALA A 91 -0.70 0.88 -14.60
N ALA A 92 -0.79 1.59 -15.72
CA ALA A 92 0.37 1.88 -16.56
C ALA A 92 1.35 2.86 -15.89
N MET A 93 0.85 3.89 -15.19
CA MET A 93 1.71 4.85 -14.46
C MET A 93 2.47 4.20 -13.30
N CYS A 94 1.85 3.21 -12.66
CA CYS A 94 2.49 2.33 -11.67
C CYS A 94 3.51 1.35 -12.28
N GLY A 95 3.61 1.25 -13.61
CA GLY A 95 4.50 0.30 -14.29
C GLY A 95 4.02 -1.16 -14.26
N LEU A 96 2.76 -1.40 -13.90
CA LEU A 96 2.19 -2.74 -13.79
C LEU A 96 1.84 -3.34 -15.15
N CYS A 97 1.50 -2.49 -16.13
CA CYS A 97 1.28 -2.84 -17.53
C CYS A 97 1.89 -1.78 -18.46
N LYS A 98 1.94 -2.09 -19.76
CA LYS A 98 2.37 -1.11 -20.79
C LYS A 98 1.33 0.00 -20.93
N LYS A 99 1.76 1.21 -21.27
CA LYS A 99 0.86 2.31 -21.64
C LYS A 99 -0.03 1.89 -22.83
N GLY A 100 -1.31 2.23 -22.77
CA GLY A 100 -2.32 1.83 -23.76
C GLY A 100 -2.87 0.40 -23.59
N SER A 101 -2.37 -0.37 -22.62
CA SER A 101 -2.96 -1.67 -22.28
C SER A 101 -4.31 -1.47 -21.60
N ASN A 102 -5.34 -2.19 -22.05
CA ASN A 102 -6.70 -2.12 -21.52
C ASN A 102 -7.08 -3.35 -20.68
N VAL A 103 -6.08 -4.04 -20.10
CA VAL A 103 -6.30 -5.28 -19.34
C VAL A 103 -6.91 -5.01 -17.96
N SER A 104 -6.58 -3.89 -17.34
CA SER A 104 -7.10 -3.49 -16.03
C SER A 104 -8.53 -2.96 -16.15
N TYR A 105 -9.44 -3.36 -15.26
CA TYR A 105 -10.84 -2.92 -15.35
C TYR A 105 -11.46 -2.45 -14.03
N ASP A 106 -10.96 -2.87 -12.86
CA ASP A 106 -11.47 -2.40 -11.57
C ASP A 106 -10.38 -2.29 -10.51
N ILE A 107 -10.65 -1.51 -9.46
CA ILE A 107 -9.80 -1.30 -8.29
C ILE A 107 -10.57 -1.68 -7.02
N HIS A 108 -9.98 -2.51 -6.19
CA HIS A 108 -10.48 -2.91 -4.88
C HIS A 108 -9.52 -2.48 -3.79
N PHE A 109 -10.06 -2.18 -2.61
CA PHE A 109 -9.30 -1.77 -1.43
C PHE A 109 -9.48 -2.79 -0.32
N GLU A 110 -8.44 -3.01 0.49
CA GLU A 110 -8.46 -3.93 1.63
C GLU A 110 -8.91 -5.35 1.26
N GLU A 111 -8.49 -5.85 0.09
CA GLU A 111 -8.94 -7.15 -0.40
C GLU A 111 -8.17 -8.28 0.29
N LYS A 112 -8.90 -9.24 0.87
CA LYS A 112 -8.35 -10.35 1.65
C LYS A 112 -7.91 -11.50 0.76
N TYR A 113 -6.72 -12.05 1.04
CA TYR A 113 -6.17 -13.22 0.35
C TYR A 113 -5.82 -14.34 1.34
N PRO A 114 -6.76 -15.26 1.63
CA PRO A 114 -6.51 -16.36 2.55
C PRO A 114 -5.33 -17.24 2.13
N ILE A 115 -4.45 -17.56 3.08
CA ILE A 115 -3.30 -18.46 2.88
C ILE A 115 -3.65 -19.88 3.31
N ASN A 116 -4.34 -19.99 4.45
CA ASN A 116 -4.77 -21.22 5.09
C ASN A 116 -6.01 -20.89 5.95
N ASP A 117 -7.07 -21.69 5.82
CA ASP A 117 -8.36 -21.47 6.49
C ASP A 117 -8.29 -21.65 8.01
N SER A 118 -7.26 -22.32 8.52
CA SER A 118 -7.02 -22.44 9.97
C SER A 118 -6.52 -21.14 10.60
N PHE A 119 -6.08 -20.15 9.81
CA PHE A 119 -5.62 -18.88 10.33
C PHE A 119 -6.81 -17.96 10.64
N GLY A 120 -6.89 -17.48 11.88
CA GLY A 120 -7.94 -16.53 12.28
C GLY A 120 -7.89 -15.16 11.59
N PHE A 121 -6.79 -14.84 10.89
CA PHE A 121 -6.64 -13.61 10.12
C PHE A 121 -5.92 -13.88 8.80
N HIS A 122 -6.40 -13.24 7.74
CA HIS A 122 -5.82 -13.30 6.41
C HIS A 122 -5.16 -11.97 6.04
N PRO A 123 -4.13 -11.96 5.19
CA PRO A 123 -3.54 -10.71 4.73
C PRO A 123 -4.55 -9.93 3.87
N ASN A 124 -4.71 -8.64 4.18
CA ASN A 124 -5.45 -7.68 3.37
C ASN A 124 -4.42 -6.91 2.54
N ILE A 125 -4.62 -6.83 1.23
CA ILE A 125 -3.78 -6.01 0.35
C ILE A 125 -4.45 -4.65 0.21
N ASP A 126 -3.69 -3.58 0.45
CA ASP A 126 -4.21 -2.22 0.52
C ASP A 126 -5.00 -1.84 -0.75
N VAL A 127 -4.42 -2.10 -1.92
CA VAL A 127 -5.06 -1.86 -3.23
C VAL A 127 -4.81 -3.02 -4.18
N VAL A 128 -5.85 -3.46 -4.88
CA VAL A 128 -5.77 -4.49 -5.90
C VAL A 128 -6.47 -4.04 -7.18
N ILE A 129 -5.72 -4.06 -8.28
CA ILE A 129 -6.26 -3.86 -9.61
C ILE A 129 -6.63 -5.22 -10.21
N HIS A 130 -7.90 -5.37 -10.57
CA HIS A 130 -8.40 -6.56 -11.25
C HIS A 130 -8.20 -6.43 -12.75
N ASN A 131 -7.62 -7.46 -13.36
CA ASN A 131 -7.45 -7.56 -14.80
C ASN A 131 -8.51 -8.47 -15.42
N LYS A 132 -8.83 -8.22 -16.68
CA LYS A 132 -9.81 -8.96 -17.47
C LYS A 132 -9.51 -10.47 -17.46
N PRO A 133 -10.55 -11.33 -17.46
CA PRO A 133 -10.38 -12.78 -17.62
C PRO A 133 -9.47 -13.13 -18.80
N GLY A 134 -8.63 -14.15 -18.63
CA GLY A 134 -7.65 -14.56 -19.64
C GLY A 134 -6.35 -13.73 -19.67
N SER A 135 -6.25 -12.65 -18.90
CA SER A 135 -4.99 -11.90 -18.76
C SER A 135 -3.90 -12.74 -18.09
N LYS A 136 -2.66 -12.62 -18.58
CA LYS A 136 -1.47 -13.28 -18.00
C LYS A 136 -1.36 -13.07 -16.49
N PHE A 137 -1.55 -11.82 -16.05
CA PHE A 137 -1.67 -11.47 -14.65
C PHE A 137 -3.14 -11.22 -14.37
N GLN A 138 -3.75 -11.99 -13.48
CA GLN A 138 -5.14 -11.81 -13.07
C GLN A 138 -5.30 -10.63 -12.11
N ARG A 139 -4.26 -10.34 -11.30
CA ARG A 139 -4.24 -9.23 -10.35
C ARG A 139 -2.94 -8.45 -10.37
N PHE A 140 -3.05 -7.15 -10.13
CA PHE A 140 -1.93 -6.35 -9.65
C PHE A 140 -2.22 -5.95 -8.20
N ALA A 141 -1.44 -6.48 -7.28
CA ALA A 141 -1.49 -6.15 -5.86
C ALA A 141 -0.55 -4.97 -5.58
N ILE A 142 -0.99 -4.04 -4.73
CA ILE A 142 -0.25 -2.85 -4.36
C ILE A 142 -0.31 -2.70 -2.84
N GLU A 143 0.87 -2.74 -2.23
CA GLU A 143 1.07 -2.43 -0.82
C GLU A 143 1.49 -0.96 -0.70
N CYS A 144 0.72 -0.17 0.05
CA CYS A 144 0.91 1.25 0.22
C CYS A 144 1.68 1.53 1.52
N LYS A 145 2.75 2.31 1.44
CA LYS A 145 3.48 2.79 2.62
C LYS A 145 3.76 4.27 2.58
N PHE A 146 3.21 5.00 3.54
CA PHE A 146 3.49 6.41 3.73
C PHE A 146 4.55 6.63 4.81
N SER A 147 4.47 7.75 5.54
CA SER A 147 5.55 8.16 6.44
C SER A 147 5.57 7.47 7.80
N GLU A 148 4.58 6.61 8.10
CA GLU A 148 4.57 5.78 9.31
C GLU A 148 5.68 4.72 9.31
N ALA A 149 6.20 4.31 8.13
CA ALA A 149 7.33 3.39 8.00
C ALA A 149 8.63 3.94 8.65
N TYR A 150 8.70 5.25 8.89
CA TYR A 150 9.84 5.91 9.54
C TYR A 150 9.58 6.21 11.03
N GLY A 151 8.46 5.72 11.57
CA GLY A 151 8.12 5.83 12.98
C GLY A 151 9.00 4.95 13.87
N ALA A 152 8.87 5.13 15.19
CA ALA A 152 9.63 4.34 16.17
C ALA A 152 9.08 2.92 16.39
N TYR A 153 7.92 2.58 15.80
CA TYR A 153 7.29 1.29 15.98
C TYR A 153 8.01 0.23 15.15
N LYS A 154 8.59 -0.76 15.83
CA LYS A 154 9.15 -1.94 15.17
C LYS A 154 8.04 -2.82 14.64
N HIS A 155 8.26 -3.39 13.46
CA HIS A 155 7.39 -4.41 12.91
C HIS A 155 7.77 -5.79 13.47
N SER A 156 6.78 -6.68 13.58
CA SER A 156 7.02 -8.07 13.97
C SER A 156 7.55 -8.88 12.79
N GLY A 157 8.31 -9.93 13.06
CA GLY A 157 8.69 -10.91 12.05
C GLY A 157 7.52 -11.79 11.58
N LEU A 158 7.83 -12.73 10.68
CA LEU A 158 6.83 -13.66 10.18
C LEU A 158 6.49 -14.69 11.26
N LYS A 159 5.21 -14.87 11.60
CA LYS A 159 4.79 -15.89 12.58
C LYS A 159 5.18 -17.29 12.10
N LYS A 160 5.70 -18.14 13.01
CA LYS A 160 6.13 -19.52 12.70
C LYS A 160 5.06 -20.36 11.98
N GLN A 161 3.78 -20.14 12.28
CA GLN A 161 2.67 -20.86 11.64
C GLN A 161 2.66 -20.77 10.11
N TYR A 162 3.18 -19.68 9.51
CA TYR A 162 3.28 -19.54 8.06
C TYR A 162 4.34 -20.48 7.46
N LEU A 163 5.39 -20.80 8.21
CA LEU A 163 6.46 -21.72 7.76
C LEU A 163 5.98 -23.18 7.75
N ASN A 164 4.94 -23.50 8.52
CA ASN A 164 4.35 -24.83 8.60
C ASN A 164 3.38 -25.15 7.45
N CYS A 165 3.12 -24.20 6.54
CA CYS A 165 2.32 -24.42 5.34
C CYS A 165 3.19 -25.01 4.22
N ASP A 166 3.65 -26.26 4.35
CA ASP A 166 4.72 -26.78 3.47
C ASP A 166 4.41 -26.68 1.97
N ASP A 167 3.16 -26.98 1.58
CA ASP A 167 2.70 -26.96 0.18
C ASP A 167 2.81 -25.61 -0.52
N ILE A 168 2.82 -24.50 0.24
CA ILE A 168 2.88 -23.17 -0.36
C ILE A 168 4.30 -22.75 -0.76
N TRP A 169 5.32 -23.43 -0.25
CA TRP A 169 6.72 -23.03 -0.38
C TRP A 169 7.49 -23.75 -1.48
N ASP A 170 6.97 -24.86 -2.02
CA ASP A 170 7.69 -25.80 -2.90
C ASP A 170 8.40 -25.14 -4.10
N ASP A 171 7.78 -24.15 -4.73
CA ASP A 171 8.29 -23.42 -5.90
C ASP A 171 8.78 -22.00 -5.59
N ILE A 172 8.97 -21.67 -4.31
CA ILE A 172 9.53 -20.40 -3.82
C ILE A 172 10.56 -20.59 -2.66
N PRO A 173 11.58 -21.46 -2.85
CA PRO A 173 12.51 -21.83 -1.78
C PRO A 173 13.35 -20.66 -1.25
N LYS A 174 13.69 -19.67 -2.08
CA LYS A 174 14.49 -18.51 -1.65
C LYS A 174 13.70 -17.60 -0.72
N LEU A 175 12.42 -17.39 -1.03
CA LEU A 175 11.50 -16.68 -0.18
C LEU A 175 11.23 -17.44 1.12
N ARG A 176 11.21 -18.78 1.10
CA ARG A 176 11.14 -19.59 2.34
C ARG A 176 12.36 -19.37 3.22
N THR A 177 13.58 -19.50 2.69
CA THR A 177 14.81 -19.24 3.46
C THR A 177 14.84 -17.83 4.03
N PHE A 178 14.42 -16.84 3.24
CA PHE A 178 14.28 -15.48 3.73
C PHE A 178 13.21 -15.35 4.84
N ALA A 179 12.06 -16.00 4.67
CA ALA A 179 10.98 -16.02 5.65
C ALA A 179 11.41 -16.65 6.99
N GLU A 180 12.24 -17.70 6.95
CA GLU A 180 12.85 -18.33 8.13
C GLU A 180 13.77 -17.35 8.87
N ARG A 181 14.56 -16.56 8.12
CA ARG A 181 15.49 -15.57 8.67
C ARG A 181 14.80 -14.46 9.46
N ILE A 182 13.62 -14.02 9.00
CA ILE A 182 12.81 -12.97 9.65
C ILE A 182 11.74 -13.53 10.60
N SER A 183 11.80 -14.81 10.98
CA SER A 183 10.81 -15.46 11.85
C SER A 183 11.40 -15.87 13.22
N PRO A 184 10.64 -15.73 14.34
CA PRO A 184 9.38 -15.00 14.49
C PRO A 184 9.56 -13.48 14.63
N GLU A 185 10.81 -13.04 14.82
CA GLU A 185 11.18 -11.65 15.03
C GLU A 185 12.05 -11.19 13.86
N ASP A 186 11.74 -10.01 13.34
CA ASP A 186 12.58 -9.32 12.38
C ASP A 186 13.56 -8.41 13.12
N LYS A 187 14.85 -8.64 12.90
CA LYS A 187 15.96 -7.87 13.50
C LYS A 187 16.81 -7.17 12.44
N GLU A 188 16.48 -7.38 11.18
CA GLU A 188 17.30 -6.93 10.05
C GLU A 188 16.68 -5.70 9.38
N PHE A 189 15.36 -5.69 9.22
CA PHE A 189 14.65 -4.63 8.53
C PHE A 189 14.09 -3.60 9.52
N LYS A 190 14.41 -2.33 9.27
CA LYS A 190 14.04 -1.19 10.09
C LYS A 190 12.82 -0.45 9.55
N HIS A 191 12.69 -0.32 8.23
CA HIS A 191 11.66 0.49 7.59
C HIS A 191 10.69 -0.34 6.74
N LEU A 192 11.21 -1.30 5.98
CA LEU A 192 10.41 -2.29 5.28
C LEU A 192 9.78 -3.26 6.28
N HIS A 193 8.54 -3.66 6.04
CA HIS A 193 7.89 -4.75 6.77
C HIS A 193 7.86 -6.01 5.89
N PRO A 194 8.97 -6.75 5.76
CA PRO A 194 9.06 -7.86 4.82
C PRO A 194 8.11 -9.00 5.15
N ALA A 195 7.84 -9.26 6.43
CA ALA A 195 6.86 -10.27 6.84
C ALA A 195 5.46 -10.01 6.27
N GLN A 196 5.08 -8.75 6.10
CA GLN A 196 3.82 -8.38 5.44
C GLN A 196 3.84 -8.70 3.94
N LEU A 197 4.92 -8.33 3.24
CA LEU A 197 5.09 -8.64 1.82
C LEU A 197 5.11 -10.15 1.54
N VAL A 198 5.79 -10.93 2.40
CA VAL A 198 5.76 -12.40 2.32
C VAL A 198 4.33 -12.91 2.42
N LYS A 199 3.55 -12.47 3.41
CA LYS A 199 2.13 -12.88 3.52
C LYS A 199 1.32 -12.52 2.27
N HIS A 200 1.53 -11.35 1.67
CA HIS A 200 0.86 -10.99 0.42
C HIS A 200 1.25 -11.92 -0.72
N ILE A 201 2.54 -12.22 -0.89
CA ILE A 201 3.01 -13.15 -1.91
C ILE A 201 2.36 -14.54 -1.71
N LEU A 202 2.34 -15.03 -0.48
CA LEU A 202 1.71 -16.31 -0.15
C LEU A 202 0.21 -16.33 -0.49
N GLY A 203 -0.55 -15.33 -0.05
CA GLY A 203 -1.99 -15.26 -0.32
C GLY A 203 -2.30 -15.18 -1.82
N MET A 204 -1.56 -14.33 -2.54
CA MET A 204 -1.71 -14.19 -3.99
C MET A 204 -1.32 -15.46 -4.75
N LYS A 205 -0.24 -16.13 -4.33
CA LYS A 205 0.21 -17.40 -4.91
C LYS A 205 -0.83 -18.50 -4.68
N ARG A 206 -1.44 -18.57 -3.51
CA ARG A 206 -2.49 -19.55 -3.19
C ARG A 206 -3.67 -19.43 -4.16
N GLN A 207 -4.04 -18.20 -4.51
CA GLN A 207 -5.23 -17.95 -5.34
C GLN A 207 -4.96 -17.94 -6.85
N PHE A 208 -3.80 -17.43 -7.29
CA PHE A 208 -3.51 -17.17 -8.71
C PHE A 208 -2.28 -17.92 -9.23
N GLY A 209 -1.59 -18.66 -8.36
CA GLY A 209 -0.28 -19.22 -8.65
C GLY A 209 0.81 -18.15 -8.75
N ARG A 210 2.06 -18.61 -8.78
CA ARG A 210 3.27 -17.76 -8.79
C ARG A 210 3.33 -16.74 -9.93
N GLY A 211 2.73 -17.08 -11.07
CA GLY A 211 2.75 -16.25 -12.29
C GLY A 211 1.50 -15.40 -12.49
N GLY A 212 0.46 -15.56 -11.67
CA GLY A 212 -0.85 -14.95 -11.88
C GLY A 212 -0.98 -13.52 -11.37
N PHE A 213 0.05 -12.98 -10.71
CA PHE A 213 0.00 -11.65 -10.13
C PHE A 213 1.31 -10.86 -10.30
N ARG A 214 1.22 -9.56 -10.07
CA ARG A 214 2.36 -8.69 -9.75
C ARG A 214 2.11 -8.04 -8.41
N LEU A 215 3.17 -7.87 -7.62
CA LEU A 215 3.12 -7.13 -6.36
C LEU A 215 3.95 -5.85 -6.50
N LEU A 216 3.33 -4.71 -6.25
CA LEU A 216 3.96 -3.41 -6.19
C LEU A 216 4.06 -2.97 -4.73
N TYR A 217 5.27 -2.69 -4.26
CA TYR A 217 5.47 -1.91 -3.04
C TYR A 217 5.55 -0.42 -3.42
N LEU A 218 4.49 0.32 -3.12
CA LEU A 218 4.39 1.75 -3.39
C LEU A 218 4.66 2.52 -2.10
N TRP A 219 5.82 3.16 -2.01
CA TRP A 219 6.32 3.71 -0.75
C TRP A 219 6.71 5.17 -0.85
N TYR A 220 6.61 5.89 0.26
CA TYR A 220 6.93 7.30 0.30
C TYR A 220 8.38 7.52 0.69
N ASP A 221 9.16 8.11 -0.19
CA ASP A 221 10.58 8.36 0.06
C ASP A 221 10.80 9.57 0.98
N VAL A 222 11.83 9.52 1.82
CA VAL A 222 12.22 10.61 2.70
C VAL A 222 13.70 10.91 2.54
N LEU A 223 14.06 12.19 2.53
CA LEU A 223 15.46 12.58 2.37
C LEU A 223 16.31 12.13 3.57
N GLY A 224 17.53 11.71 3.28
CA GLY A 224 18.54 11.35 4.27
C GLY A 224 18.70 9.83 4.48
N GLU A 225 19.38 9.47 5.56
CA GLU A 225 19.79 8.10 5.86
C GLU A 225 18.61 7.12 5.96
N GLN A 226 17.48 7.56 6.52
CA GLN A 226 16.29 6.72 6.67
C GLN A 226 15.71 6.28 5.32
N GLY A 227 15.60 7.21 4.35
CA GLY A 227 15.12 6.87 3.00
C GLY A 227 16.10 5.96 2.27
N LYS A 228 17.40 6.22 2.40
CA LYS A 228 18.44 5.34 1.81
C LYS A 228 18.37 3.92 2.39
N CYS A 229 18.25 3.81 3.71
CA CYS A 229 18.10 2.52 4.39
C CYS A 229 16.85 1.77 3.91
N HIS A 230 15.70 2.45 3.81
CA HIS A 230 14.47 1.85 3.30
C HIS A 230 14.60 1.41 1.84
N GLN A 231 15.27 2.21 1.00
CA GLN A 231 15.55 1.85 -0.40
C GLN A 231 16.43 0.59 -0.51
N ASP A 232 17.44 0.46 0.35
CA ASP A 232 18.33 -0.70 0.38
C ASP A 232 17.58 -1.96 0.80
N GLU A 233 16.76 -1.86 1.85
CA GLU A 233 15.88 -2.92 2.33
C GLU A 233 14.90 -3.40 1.24
N VAL A 234 14.25 -2.47 0.54
CA VAL A 234 13.37 -2.78 -0.59
C VAL A 234 14.14 -3.47 -1.72
N SER A 235 15.36 -3.02 -2.00
CA SER A 235 16.22 -3.59 -3.04
C SER A 235 16.67 -5.01 -2.67
N GLU A 236 16.95 -5.28 -1.41
CA GLU A 236 17.26 -6.62 -0.92
C GLU A 236 16.07 -7.56 -1.07
N PHE A 237 14.89 -7.16 -0.59
CA PHE A 237 13.68 -7.98 -0.72
C PHE A 237 13.33 -8.24 -2.20
N ALA A 238 13.51 -7.25 -3.07
CA ALA A 238 13.28 -7.42 -4.51
C ALA A 238 14.17 -8.49 -5.14
N LYS A 239 15.45 -8.58 -4.71
CA LYS A 239 16.37 -9.63 -5.18
C LYS A 239 15.88 -11.02 -4.75
N VAL A 240 15.51 -11.18 -3.47
CA VAL A 240 14.96 -12.43 -2.94
C VAL A 240 13.74 -12.89 -3.74
N ALA A 241 12.77 -11.99 -3.96
CA ALA A 241 11.57 -12.30 -4.73
C ALA A 241 11.90 -12.67 -6.19
N ALA A 242 12.88 -11.99 -6.81
CA ALA A 242 13.27 -12.25 -8.18
C ALA A 242 13.93 -13.61 -8.39
N GLU A 243 14.68 -14.14 -7.40
CA GLU A 243 15.30 -15.47 -7.49
C GLU A 243 14.28 -16.60 -7.63
N ASP A 244 13.10 -16.44 -7.02
CA ASP A 244 11.98 -17.38 -7.19
C ASP A 244 11.04 -17.01 -8.36
N GLY A 245 11.39 -16.00 -9.15
CA GLY A 245 10.59 -15.55 -10.29
C GLY A 245 9.32 -14.79 -9.93
N ILE A 246 9.13 -14.39 -8.65
CA ILE A 246 8.02 -13.55 -8.21
C ILE A 246 8.12 -12.17 -8.86
N LYS A 247 7.00 -11.68 -9.40
CA LYS A 247 6.93 -10.36 -10.05
C LYS A 247 6.69 -9.24 -9.03
N PHE A 248 7.67 -9.05 -8.16
CA PHE A 248 7.75 -7.94 -7.22
C PHE A 248 8.41 -6.71 -7.90
N HIS A 249 7.84 -5.53 -7.68
CA HIS A 249 8.40 -4.25 -8.11
C HIS A 249 8.23 -3.23 -6.99
N SER A 250 9.05 -2.20 -6.97
CA SER A 250 8.91 -1.06 -6.07
C SER A 250 8.84 0.25 -6.85
N LEU A 251 8.05 1.20 -6.37
CA LEU A 251 7.95 2.55 -6.90
C LEU A 251 7.79 3.53 -5.74
N THR A 252 8.37 4.73 -5.85
CA THR A 252 8.10 5.77 -4.87
C THR A 252 6.82 6.52 -5.24
N TYR A 253 6.08 7.03 -4.26
CA TYR A 253 4.97 7.93 -4.53
C TYR A 253 5.44 9.18 -5.29
N GLN A 254 6.63 9.68 -4.98
CA GLN A 254 7.22 10.83 -5.65
C GLN A 254 7.37 10.58 -7.15
N ASP A 255 7.95 9.45 -7.54
CA ASP A 255 8.09 9.07 -8.95
C ASP A 255 6.73 8.87 -9.63
N LEU A 256 5.77 8.25 -8.94
CA LEU A 256 4.42 8.10 -9.46
C LEU A 256 3.76 9.46 -9.71
N ILE A 257 3.84 10.38 -8.75
CA ILE A 257 3.25 11.71 -8.86
C ILE A 257 3.92 12.52 -9.98
N VAL A 258 5.25 12.43 -10.12
CA VAL A 258 5.97 13.08 -11.23
C VAL A 258 5.52 12.52 -12.59
N LYS A 259 5.34 11.19 -12.71
CA LYS A 259 4.79 10.56 -13.93
C LYS A 259 3.38 11.06 -14.22
N LEU A 260 2.51 11.09 -13.22
CA LEU A 260 1.14 11.62 -13.34
C LEU A 260 1.16 13.09 -13.76
N ALA A 261 2.01 13.92 -13.16
CA ALA A 261 2.14 15.33 -13.53
C ALA A 261 2.64 15.52 -14.96
N LYS A 262 3.55 14.67 -15.43
CA LYS A 262 4.09 14.73 -16.79
C LYS A 262 3.09 14.25 -17.85
N HIS A 263 2.29 13.23 -17.53
CA HIS A 263 1.52 12.51 -18.54
C HIS A 263 0.00 12.68 -18.45
N CYS A 264 -0.51 13.17 -17.33
CA CYS A 264 -1.95 13.22 -17.03
C CYS A 264 -2.43 14.62 -16.60
N ARG A 265 -1.54 15.62 -16.47
CA ARG A 265 -1.90 16.94 -15.91
C ARG A 265 -2.90 17.72 -16.78
N SER A 266 -2.82 17.62 -18.10
CA SER A 266 -3.76 18.33 -19.00
C SER A 266 -5.21 17.91 -18.75
N ASP A 267 -5.42 16.62 -18.51
CA ASP A 267 -6.76 16.02 -18.46
C ASP A 267 -7.25 15.90 -17.00
N HIS A 268 -6.34 15.95 -16.03
CA HIS A 268 -6.60 15.72 -14.61
C HIS A 268 -5.98 16.81 -13.71
N GLN A 269 -6.04 18.08 -14.13
CA GLN A 269 -5.32 19.19 -13.50
C GLN A 269 -5.53 19.28 -11.98
N ASN A 270 -6.77 19.32 -11.50
CA ASN A 270 -7.09 19.48 -10.07
C ASN A 270 -6.56 18.30 -9.23
N TYR A 271 -6.70 17.08 -9.76
CA TYR A 271 -6.24 15.87 -9.09
C TYR A 271 -4.71 15.84 -8.99
N VAL A 272 -4.02 16.11 -10.10
CA VAL A 272 -2.57 16.18 -10.13
C VAL A 272 -2.06 17.29 -9.23
N GLN A 273 -2.70 18.47 -9.25
CA GLN A 273 -2.35 19.59 -8.39
C GLN A 273 -2.44 19.19 -6.91
N TYR A 274 -3.56 18.59 -6.50
CA TYR A 274 -3.74 18.06 -5.15
C TYR A 274 -2.60 17.12 -4.75
N LEU A 275 -2.28 16.11 -5.57
CA LEU A 275 -1.22 15.16 -5.25
C LEU A 275 0.15 15.85 -5.11
N THR A 276 0.45 16.80 -5.99
CA THR A 276 1.72 17.54 -5.93
C THR A 276 1.81 18.41 -4.69
N GLU A 277 0.76 19.13 -4.32
CA GLU A 277 0.77 19.99 -3.12
C GLU A 277 0.73 19.19 -1.82
N ARG A 278 0.05 18.04 -1.84
CA ARG A 278 -0.12 17.18 -0.67
C ARG A 278 1.12 16.35 -0.35
N TYR A 279 1.82 15.87 -1.38
CA TYR A 279 2.80 14.79 -1.24
C TYR A 279 4.18 15.08 -1.84
N LEU A 280 4.38 16.07 -2.72
CA LEU A 280 5.71 16.53 -3.19
C LEU A 280 6.22 17.75 -2.43
#